data_AF-A0A9N9GF36-F1
#
_entry.id   AF-A0A9N9GF36-F1
#
_cell.length_a   1.000
_cell.length_b   1.000
_cell.length_c   1.000
_cell.angle_alpha   90.00
_cell.angle_beta   90.00
_cell.angle_gamma   90.00
#
_symmetry.space_group_name_H-M   'P 1'
#
loop_
_entity.id
_entity.type
_entity.pdbx_description
1 polymer ?
#
loop_
_entity_poly.entity_id
_entity_poly.type
_entity_poly.pdbx_seq_one_letter_code
_entity_poly.pdbx_strand_id
1 'polypeptide(L)'
;MHIKQDTRENFLERCLIESLKSKHDSNKPHVWSFLHTLIQNNPETTFSRVFNYYFKKNESLIMESKIKKLTLSSNFYDWVLRKFGPEAQITRLCFEDILRARISIDKNLQQNVNVDIPTGINQYEFQAICNIFKVYCNTKNFYLPSHLDTISQCTSQDILAPLFKYYLPDLFNVEKTFELPMQIIDDTDNHYKDISIRFKRKRKKRILKEWNQALNNILNNNDAQFRLTETFRNYLQEFIYEKLQNSEFFSRNSQH
;
A
#
# COMPACT_ATOMS: atom_id res chain seq x y z
N MET A 1 45.67 13.45 -4.33
CA MET A 1 44.47 12.64 -4.62
C MET A 1 43.82 12.29 -3.28
N HIS A 2 42.84 13.07 -2.82
CA HIS A 2 42.15 12.80 -1.55
C HIS A 2 41.15 11.66 -1.76
N ILE A 3 41.52 10.44 -1.38
CA ILE A 3 40.55 9.36 -1.21
C ILE A 3 39.77 9.73 0.06
N LYS A 4 38.51 10.17 -0.10
CA LYS A 4 37.61 10.31 1.05
C LYS A 4 37.50 8.93 1.70
N GLN A 5 37.89 8.82 2.96
CA GLN A 5 37.70 7.61 3.75
C GLN A 5 36.18 7.38 3.85
N ASP A 6 35.68 6.42 3.07
CA ASP A 6 34.27 6.10 3.06
C ASP A 6 33.95 5.38 4.37
N THR A 7 32.95 5.84 5.11
CA THR A 7 32.55 5.16 6.34
C THR A 7 31.96 3.80 6.00
N ARG A 8 32.04 2.85 6.94
CA ARG A 8 31.42 1.53 6.78
C ARG A 8 29.93 1.67 6.46
N GLU A 9 29.25 2.64 7.05
CA GLU A 9 27.83 2.92 6.80
C GLU A 9 27.57 3.34 5.36
N ASN A 10 28.40 4.23 4.80
CA ASN A 10 28.27 4.67 3.41
C ASN A 10 28.53 3.53 2.43
N PHE A 11 29.54 2.69 2.73
CA PHE A 11 29.82 1.50 1.93
C PHE A 11 28.64 0.54 1.91
N LEU A 12 28.09 0.19 3.09
CA LEU A 12 26.92 -0.69 3.21
C LEU A 12 25.68 -0.12 2.54
N GLU A 13 25.46 1.19 2.61
CA GLU A 13 24.38 1.85 1.89
C GLU A 13 24.53 1.73 0.36
N ARG A 14 25.74 1.90 -0.17
CA ARG A 14 26.00 1.69 -1.61
C ARG A 14 25.81 0.23 -2.02
N CYS A 15 26.25 -0.72 -1.20
CA CYS A 15 25.95 -2.14 -1.43
C CYS A 15 24.44 -2.39 -1.46
N LEU A 16 23.68 -1.76 -0.56
CA LEU A 16 22.23 -1.86 -0.55
C LEU A 16 21.60 -1.27 -1.81
N ILE A 17 22.02 -0.07 -2.23
CA ILE A 17 21.59 0.56 -3.48
C ILE A 17 21.83 -0.40 -4.64
N GLU A 18 23.06 -0.86 -4.86
CA GLU A 18 23.36 -1.74 -5.99
C GLU A 18 22.61 -3.08 -5.91
N SER A 19 22.38 -3.63 -4.70
CA SER A 19 21.59 -4.86 -4.51
C SER A 19 20.10 -4.72 -4.86
N LEU A 20 19.57 -3.49 -4.89
CA LEU A 20 18.18 -3.18 -5.23
C LEU A 20 18.00 -2.69 -6.67
N LYS A 21 19.10 -2.42 -7.38
CA LYS A 21 19.11 -1.91 -8.76
C LYS A 21 18.84 -2.97 -9.81
N SER A 22 19.20 -4.24 -9.57
CA SER A 22 19.17 -5.28 -10.60
C SER A 22 17.75 -5.68 -10.95
N LYS A 23 17.26 -5.22 -12.11
CA LYS A 23 15.97 -5.63 -12.70
C LYS A 23 15.99 -7.03 -13.34
N HIS A 24 17.17 -7.64 -13.46
CA HIS A 24 17.34 -8.93 -14.13
C HIS A 24 18.01 -9.94 -13.20
N ASP A 25 17.31 -11.05 -13.02
CA ASP A 25 17.76 -12.36 -12.56
C ASP A 25 18.34 -12.47 -11.15
N SER A 26 17.43 -12.87 -10.25
CA SER A 26 17.55 -13.17 -8.82
C SER A 26 17.35 -11.98 -7.87
N ASN A 27 16.08 -11.79 -7.50
CA ASN A 27 15.71 -11.27 -6.19
C ASN A 27 16.44 -12.06 -5.10
N LYS A 28 17.32 -11.40 -4.34
CA LYS A 28 18.11 -12.05 -3.28
C LYS A 28 17.70 -11.56 -1.89
N PRO A 29 16.55 -12.03 -1.34
CA PRO A 29 16.20 -11.82 0.07
C PRO A 29 17.34 -12.15 1.04
N HIS A 30 18.20 -13.12 0.69
CA HIS A 30 19.39 -13.47 1.48
C HIS A 30 20.45 -12.36 1.49
N VAL A 31 20.67 -11.63 0.38
CA VAL A 31 21.59 -10.48 0.34
C VAL A 31 21.06 -9.35 1.20
N TRP A 32 19.77 -9.02 1.09
CA TRP A 32 19.16 -7.98 1.93
C TRP A 32 19.18 -8.36 3.40
N SER A 33 18.95 -9.64 3.72
CA SER A 33 19.07 -10.16 5.08
C SER A 33 20.50 -10.05 5.59
N PHE A 34 21.50 -10.38 4.78
CA PHE A 34 22.91 -10.22 5.13
C PHE A 34 23.25 -8.73 5.38
N LEU A 35 22.89 -7.83 4.46
CA LEU A 35 23.11 -6.39 4.63
C LEU A 35 22.40 -5.85 5.87
N HIS A 36 21.17 -6.28 6.15
CA HIS A 36 20.45 -5.95 7.38
C HIS A 36 21.24 -6.36 8.63
N THR A 37 21.90 -7.52 8.66
CA THR A 37 22.72 -7.93 9.82
C THR A 37 23.98 -7.10 10.00
N LEU A 38 24.50 -6.50 8.93
CA LEU A 38 25.73 -5.69 8.98
C LEU A 38 25.48 -4.22 9.36
N ILE A 39 24.25 -3.72 9.19
CA ILE A 39 23.86 -2.35 9.55
C ILE A 39 23.44 -2.33 11.02
N GLN A 40 24.33 -1.84 11.90
CA GLN A 40 24.21 -2.00 13.35
C GLN A 40 23.26 -0.99 14.04
N ASN A 41 23.24 0.27 13.60
CA ASN A 41 22.63 1.35 14.39
C ASN A 41 21.16 1.63 14.04
N ASN A 42 20.76 1.46 12.77
CA ASN A 42 19.37 1.71 12.35
C ASN A 42 19.06 1.11 10.97
N PRO A 43 18.92 -0.22 10.85
CA PRO A 43 18.67 -0.87 9.57
C PRO A 43 17.42 -0.33 8.87
N GLU A 44 16.33 -0.12 9.62
CA GLU A 44 15.08 0.40 9.05
C GLU A 44 15.27 1.77 8.39
N THR A 45 15.99 2.69 9.05
CA THR A 45 16.24 4.03 8.50
C THR A 45 17.12 3.97 7.25
N THR A 46 18.15 3.12 7.25
CA THR A 46 19.01 2.94 6.06
C THR A 46 18.21 2.39 4.89
N PHE A 47 17.41 1.35 5.10
CA PHE A 47 16.56 0.79 4.05
C PHE A 47 15.48 1.78 3.59
N SER A 48 14.88 2.56 4.50
CA SER A 48 13.92 3.62 4.16
C SER A 48 14.54 4.70 3.29
N ARG A 49 15.77 5.11 3.60
CA ARG A 49 16.50 6.12 2.84
C ARG A 49 16.81 5.64 1.42
N VAL A 50 17.28 4.40 1.28
CA VAL A 50 17.54 3.79 -0.04
C VAL A 50 16.25 3.59 -0.83
N PHE A 51 15.17 3.12 -0.20
CA PHE A 51 13.86 3.03 -0.83
C PHE A 51 13.40 4.39 -1.37
N ASN A 52 13.46 5.44 -0.54
CA ASN A 52 13.07 6.79 -0.92
C ASN A 52 13.95 7.37 -2.05
N TYR A 53 15.24 7.01 -2.10
CA TYR A 53 16.11 7.36 -3.21
C TYR A 53 15.56 6.83 -4.54
N TYR A 54 15.17 5.55 -4.60
CA TYR A 54 14.55 4.97 -5.80
C TYR A 54 13.17 5.54 -6.08
N PHE A 55 12.34 5.71 -5.04
CA PHE A 55 10.98 6.21 -5.17
C PHE A 55 10.96 7.60 -5.82
N LYS A 56 11.79 8.54 -5.33
CA LYS A 56 11.92 9.88 -5.90
C LYS A 56 12.52 9.87 -7.30
N LYS A 57 13.54 9.03 -7.53
CA LYS A 57 14.16 8.89 -8.84
C LYS A 57 13.14 8.43 -9.89
N ASN A 58 12.27 7.49 -9.53
CA ASN A 58 11.23 6.99 -10.43
C ASN A 58 10.07 7.99 -10.61
N GLU A 59 9.71 8.78 -9.58
CA GLU A 59 8.71 9.86 -9.73
C GLU A 59 9.11 10.87 -10.80
N SER A 60 10.39 11.23 -10.91
CA SER A 60 10.89 12.15 -11.94
C SER A 60 10.85 11.62 -13.39
N LEU A 61 10.60 10.32 -13.57
CA LEU A 61 10.63 9.65 -14.88
C LEU A 61 9.23 9.36 -15.45
N ILE A 62 8.16 9.68 -14.73
CA ILE A 62 6.78 9.43 -15.16
C ILE A 62 6.34 10.57 -16.10
N MET A 63 6.61 10.43 -17.39
CA MET A 63 5.85 11.14 -18.43
C MET A 63 4.45 10.54 -18.56
N GLU A 64 3.49 11.42 -18.84
CA GLU A 64 2.07 11.13 -19.08
C GLU A 64 1.88 9.94 -20.03
N SER A 65 0.98 9.01 -19.67
CA SER A 65 0.53 7.78 -20.38
C SER A 65 1.09 6.41 -19.98
N LYS A 66 2.10 6.28 -19.10
CA LYS A 66 2.60 4.95 -18.68
C LYS A 66 2.02 4.47 -17.35
N ILE A 67 1.62 3.19 -17.30
CA ILE A 67 1.23 2.50 -16.07
C ILE A 67 2.37 2.63 -15.05
N LYS A 68 2.01 3.04 -13.83
CA LYS A 68 2.95 3.05 -12.72
C LYS A 68 3.28 1.63 -12.28
N LYS A 69 4.55 1.27 -12.43
CA LYS A 69 5.15 0.02 -11.94
C LYS A 69 5.64 0.20 -10.50
N LEU A 70 5.91 -0.90 -9.81
CA LEU A 70 6.60 -0.86 -8.52
C LEU A 70 7.99 -0.25 -8.68
N THR A 71 8.41 0.51 -7.69
CA THR A 71 9.73 1.13 -7.64
C THR A 71 10.84 0.07 -7.59
N LEU A 72 10.62 -1.01 -6.84
CA LEU A 72 11.50 -2.16 -6.69
C LEU A 72 10.75 -3.44 -7.06
N SER A 73 11.40 -4.61 -6.93
CA SER A 73 10.75 -5.90 -7.17
C SER A 73 9.75 -6.26 -6.07
N SER A 74 8.68 -7.00 -6.40
CA SER A 74 7.68 -7.48 -5.43
C SER A 74 8.30 -8.22 -4.23
N ASN A 75 9.36 -9.01 -4.45
CA ASN A 75 10.05 -9.74 -3.37
C ASN A 75 10.70 -8.78 -2.36
N PHE A 76 11.10 -7.57 -2.75
CA PHE A 76 11.61 -6.59 -1.80
C PHE A 76 10.51 -6.15 -0.82
N TYR A 77 9.32 -5.85 -1.33
CA TYR A 77 8.19 -5.45 -0.48
C TYR A 77 7.76 -6.59 0.45
N ASP A 78 7.75 -7.84 -0.03
CA ASP A 78 7.45 -9.02 0.80
C ASP A 78 8.53 -9.20 1.88
N TRP A 79 9.81 -9.12 1.50
CA TRP A 79 10.92 -9.19 2.43
C TRP A 79 10.87 -8.07 3.49
N VAL A 80 10.57 -6.83 3.09
CA VAL A 80 10.41 -5.70 4.02
C VAL A 80 9.33 -6.00 5.05
N LEU A 81 8.16 -6.44 4.59
CA LEU A 81 7.03 -6.77 5.45
C LEU A 81 7.39 -7.89 6.43
N ARG A 82 8.06 -8.95 5.97
CA ARG A 82 8.50 -10.07 6.80
C ARG A 82 9.60 -9.67 7.78
N LYS A 83 10.53 -8.81 7.36
CA LYS A 83 11.73 -8.47 8.15
C LYS A 83 11.47 -7.40 9.20
N PHE A 84 10.79 -6.32 8.82
CA PHE A 84 10.52 -5.17 9.69
C PHE A 84 9.14 -5.23 10.34
N GLY A 85 8.23 -6.03 9.79
CA GLY A 85 6.87 -6.15 10.29
C GLY A 85 5.97 -4.97 9.90
N PRO A 86 4.67 -5.05 10.21
CA PRO A 86 3.69 -4.10 9.71
C PRO A 86 3.56 -2.81 10.53
N GLU A 87 4.31 -2.64 11.61
CA GLU A 87 4.36 -1.34 12.32
C GLU A 87 5.54 -0.47 11.87
N ALA A 88 6.45 -1.03 11.07
CA ALA A 88 7.61 -0.31 10.58
C ALA A 88 7.20 0.78 9.59
N GLN A 89 7.92 1.90 9.66
CA GLN A 89 7.78 3.05 8.78
C GLN A 89 8.09 2.66 7.32
N ILE A 90 9.12 1.84 7.09
CA ILE A 90 9.45 1.37 5.74
C ILE A 90 8.32 0.55 5.12
N THR A 91 7.62 -0.26 5.92
CA THR A 91 6.48 -1.05 5.45
C THR A 91 5.32 -0.14 5.04
N ARG A 92 5.09 0.97 5.75
CA ARG A 92 4.10 1.97 5.33
C ARG A 92 4.50 2.64 4.01
N LEU A 93 5.78 3.03 3.85
CA LEU A 93 6.31 3.59 2.60
C LEU A 93 6.16 2.61 1.42
N CYS A 94 6.40 1.33 1.67
CA CYS A 94 6.18 0.25 0.71
C CYS A 94 4.72 0.20 0.26
N PHE A 95 3.76 0.30 1.20
CA PHE A 95 2.34 0.31 0.86
C PHE A 95 1.94 1.52 0.01
N GLU A 96 2.49 2.72 0.25
CA GLU A 96 2.24 3.90 -0.58
C GLU A 96 2.54 3.62 -2.06
N ASP A 97 3.69 2.99 -2.34
CA ASP A 97 4.10 2.68 -3.71
C ASP A 97 3.22 1.60 -4.33
N ILE A 98 2.93 0.53 -3.58
CA ILE A 98 2.05 -0.56 -4.01
C ILE A 98 0.65 -0.02 -4.35
N LEU A 99 0.08 0.79 -3.46
CA LEU A 99 -1.24 1.39 -3.66
C LEU A 99 -1.25 2.28 -4.90
N ARG A 100 -0.24 3.14 -5.09
CA ARG A 100 -0.13 3.97 -6.29
C ARG A 100 -0.02 3.15 -7.58
N ALA A 101 0.71 2.04 -7.56
CA ALA A 101 0.78 1.11 -8.69
C ALA A 101 -0.58 0.45 -8.98
N ARG A 102 -1.29 -0.04 -7.95
CA ARG A 102 -2.63 -0.63 -8.09
C ARG A 102 -3.67 0.34 -8.63
N ILE A 103 -3.68 1.58 -8.12
CA ILE A 103 -4.56 2.64 -8.63
C ILE A 103 -4.24 2.94 -10.09
N SER A 104 -2.96 3.00 -10.47
CA SER A 104 -2.59 3.25 -11.87
C SER A 104 -3.03 2.13 -12.80
N ILE A 105 -2.97 0.86 -12.35
CA ILE A 105 -3.50 -0.29 -13.08
C ILE A 105 -5.00 -0.13 -13.28
N ASP A 106 -5.74 0.15 -12.20
CA ASP A 106 -7.19 0.28 -12.24
C ASP A 106 -7.63 1.39 -13.21
N LYS A 107 -7.01 2.56 -13.14
CA LYS A 107 -7.27 3.67 -14.08
C LYS A 107 -7.03 3.28 -15.54
N ASN A 108 -5.98 2.50 -15.82
CA ASN A 108 -5.70 2.07 -17.18
C ASN A 108 -6.72 1.05 -17.71
N LEU A 109 -7.18 0.13 -16.85
CA LEU A 109 -8.24 -0.82 -17.17
C LEU A 109 -9.57 -0.10 -17.44
N GLN A 110 -9.89 0.93 -16.66
CA GLN A 110 -11.08 1.76 -16.90
C GLN A 110 -11.07 2.45 -18.28
N GLN A 111 -9.89 2.87 -18.76
CA GLN A 111 -9.74 3.52 -20.07
C GLN A 111 -9.77 2.55 -21.25
N ASN A 112 -9.48 1.26 -21.02
CA ASN A 112 -9.36 0.24 -22.06
C ASN A 112 -10.34 -0.91 -21.78
N VAL A 113 -11.63 -0.63 -21.99
CA VAL A 113 -12.71 -1.62 -21.82
C VAL A 113 -12.41 -2.82 -22.73
N ASN A 114 -12.44 -4.04 -22.17
CA ASN A 114 -12.10 -5.34 -22.79
C ASN A 114 -10.63 -5.79 -22.70
N VAL A 115 -9.82 -5.18 -21.85
CA VAL A 115 -8.45 -5.64 -21.60
C VAL A 115 -8.32 -6.11 -20.16
N ASP A 116 -7.86 -7.35 -19.95
CA ASP A 116 -7.62 -7.90 -18.60
C ASP A 116 -6.27 -7.46 -18.01
N ILE A 117 -5.31 -7.10 -18.86
CA ILE A 117 -3.94 -6.70 -18.50
C ILE A 117 -3.59 -5.36 -19.15
N PRO A 118 -3.30 -4.31 -18.37
CA PRO A 118 -2.98 -2.99 -18.92
C PRO A 118 -1.84 -2.99 -19.97
N THR A 119 -1.95 -2.14 -20.99
CA THR A 119 -0.91 -2.03 -22.03
C THR A 119 0.38 -1.43 -21.46
N GLY A 120 1.48 -2.20 -21.47
CA GLY A 120 2.81 -1.76 -20.98
C GLY A 120 3.29 -2.45 -19.70
N ILE A 121 2.49 -3.39 -19.19
CA ILE A 121 2.88 -4.34 -18.15
C ILE A 121 2.66 -5.77 -18.66
N ASN A 122 3.53 -6.71 -18.29
CA ASN A 122 3.32 -8.12 -18.64
C ASN A 122 2.50 -8.84 -17.54
N GLN A 123 1.97 -10.02 -17.85
CA GLN A 123 1.13 -10.80 -16.94
C GLN A 123 1.81 -11.04 -15.58
N TYR A 124 3.09 -11.42 -15.59
CA TYR A 124 3.84 -11.71 -14.37
C TYR A 124 3.97 -10.48 -13.47
N GLU A 125 4.33 -9.33 -14.04
CA GLU A 125 4.47 -8.07 -13.31
C GLU A 125 3.11 -7.58 -12.79
N PHE A 126 2.05 -7.70 -13.59
CA PHE A 126 0.67 -7.39 -13.16
C PHE A 126 0.25 -8.26 -11.97
N GLN A 127 0.40 -9.58 -12.07
CA GLN A 127 0.09 -10.52 -10.99
C GLN A 127 0.92 -10.24 -9.75
N ALA A 128 2.23 -9.97 -9.88
CA ALA A 128 3.09 -9.64 -8.77
C ALA A 128 2.63 -8.38 -8.00
N ILE A 129 2.15 -7.35 -8.70
CA ILE A 129 1.60 -6.13 -8.09
C ILE A 129 0.29 -6.41 -7.36
N CYS A 130 -0.60 -7.18 -8.00
CA CYS A 130 -1.88 -7.58 -7.39
C CYS A 130 -1.66 -8.43 -6.14
N ASN A 131 -0.77 -9.42 -6.21
CA ASN A 131 -0.46 -10.33 -5.11
C ASN A 131 0.20 -9.60 -3.94
N ILE A 132 1.20 -8.75 -4.18
CA ILE A 132 1.85 -8.03 -3.08
C ILE A 132 0.92 -7.03 -2.39
N PHE A 133 -0.01 -6.42 -3.13
CA PHE A 133 -1.06 -5.60 -2.54
C PHE A 133 -1.94 -6.41 -1.56
N LYS A 134 -2.40 -7.59 -2.00
CA LYS A 134 -3.21 -8.50 -1.17
C LYS A 134 -2.46 -8.93 0.09
N VAL A 135 -1.17 -9.26 -0.02
CA VAL A 135 -0.29 -9.60 1.13
C VAL A 135 -0.26 -8.48 2.17
N TYR A 136 -0.11 -7.23 1.73
CA TYR A 136 -0.12 -6.08 2.62
C TYR A 136 -1.49 -5.85 3.27
N CYS A 137 -2.58 -5.97 2.51
CA CYS A 137 -3.94 -5.91 3.03
C CYS A 137 -4.20 -6.97 4.10
N ASN A 138 -3.75 -8.21 3.87
CA ASN A 138 -3.91 -9.34 4.78
C ASN A 138 -3.21 -9.15 6.13
N THR A 139 -2.14 -8.36 6.18
CA THR A 139 -1.30 -8.24 7.38
C THR A 139 -1.77 -7.14 8.32
N LYS A 140 -1.98 -5.92 7.79
CA LYS A 140 -2.37 -4.75 8.61
C LYS A 140 -3.13 -3.67 7.89
N ASN A 141 -3.50 -3.87 6.63
CA ASN A 141 -4.33 -2.97 5.84
C ASN A 141 -4.02 -1.47 6.11
N PHE A 142 -3.01 -0.95 5.40
CA PHE A 142 -2.21 0.23 5.77
C PHE A 142 -2.82 1.58 5.33
N TYR A 143 -4.11 1.64 5.04
CA TYR A 143 -4.73 2.86 4.55
C TYR A 143 -4.60 4.04 5.51
N LEU A 144 -4.39 5.22 4.93
CA LEU A 144 -4.38 6.52 5.59
C LEU A 144 -5.46 7.43 4.99
N PRO A 145 -5.97 8.41 5.77
CA PRO A 145 -6.98 9.35 5.26
C PRO A 145 -6.54 10.08 3.99
N SER A 146 -5.24 10.39 3.87
CA SER A 146 -4.64 11.03 2.69
C SER A 146 -4.72 10.19 1.41
N HIS A 147 -5.03 8.90 1.50
CA HIS A 147 -5.22 8.05 0.32
C HIS A 147 -6.57 8.24 -0.34
N LEU A 148 -7.57 8.75 0.40
CA LEU A 148 -8.96 8.78 -0.07
C LEU A 148 -9.11 9.54 -1.38
N ASP A 149 -8.45 10.69 -1.53
CA ASP A 149 -8.51 11.48 -2.77
C ASP A 149 -8.07 10.66 -3.98
N THR A 150 -7.03 9.84 -3.83
CA THR A 150 -6.52 9.03 -4.94
C THR A 150 -7.38 7.78 -5.16
N ILE A 151 -7.83 7.13 -4.08
CA ILE A 151 -8.71 5.94 -4.13
C ILE A 151 -10.10 6.29 -4.67
N SER A 152 -10.55 7.54 -4.50
CA SER A 152 -11.86 8.01 -4.97
C SER A 152 -12.10 7.84 -6.47
N GLN A 153 -11.01 7.70 -7.23
CA GLN A 153 -11.02 7.53 -8.68
C GLN A 153 -10.95 6.05 -9.09
N CYS A 154 -11.03 5.11 -8.14
CA CYS A 154 -10.95 3.68 -8.40
C CYS A 154 -12.32 3.04 -8.60
N THR A 155 -12.37 1.96 -9.38
CA THR A 155 -13.53 1.09 -9.54
C THR A 155 -13.24 -0.36 -9.12
N SER A 156 -11.97 -0.75 -9.01
CA SER A 156 -11.57 -2.09 -8.58
C SER A 156 -12.09 -2.44 -7.18
N GLN A 157 -12.87 -3.52 -7.10
CA GLN A 157 -13.31 -4.10 -5.83
C GLN A 157 -12.14 -4.56 -4.95
N ASP A 158 -11.05 -5.04 -5.56
CA ASP A 158 -9.84 -5.43 -4.83
C ASP A 158 -9.21 -4.24 -4.08
N ILE A 159 -9.43 -2.99 -4.53
CA ILE A 159 -8.95 -1.79 -3.83
C ILE A 159 -10.01 -1.30 -2.84
N LEU A 160 -11.28 -1.25 -3.26
CA LEU A 160 -12.35 -0.62 -2.47
C LEU A 160 -12.86 -1.49 -1.33
N ALA A 161 -13.04 -2.80 -1.54
CA ALA A 161 -13.63 -3.68 -0.53
C ALA A 161 -12.72 -3.84 0.71
N PRO A 162 -11.39 -4.03 0.61
CA PRO A 162 -10.54 -4.06 1.78
C PRO A 162 -10.57 -2.77 2.59
N LEU A 163 -10.78 -1.61 1.95
CA LEU A 163 -10.94 -0.33 2.64
C LEU A 163 -12.31 -0.23 3.33
N PHE A 164 -13.39 -0.28 2.55
CA PHE A 164 -14.74 0.05 3.01
C PHE A 164 -15.47 -1.07 3.73
N LYS A 165 -15.15 -2.33 3.43
CA LYS A 165 -15.83 -3.51 3.99
C LYS A 165 -15.02 -4.25 5.06
N TYR A 166 -13.74 -3.90 5.21
CA TYR A 166 -12.87 -4.42 6.29
C TYR A 166 -12.21 -3.33 7.13
N TYR A 167 -11.34 -2.50 6.55
CA TYR A 167 -10.49 -1.58 7.33
C TYR A 167 -11.29 -0.51 8.07
N LEU A 168 -12.16 0.21 7.37
CA LEU A 168 -12.98 1.25 7.98
C LEU A 168 -13.97 0.63 8.99
N PRO A 169 -14.68 -0.47 8.68
CA PRO A 169 -15.49 -1.15 9.68
C PRO A 169 -14.73 -1.53 10.96
N ASP A 170 -13.55 -2.13 10.82
CA ASP A 170 -12.67 -2.45 11.95
C ASP A 170 -12.24 -1.19 12.74
N LEU A 171 -11.86 -0.12 12.03
CA LEU A 171 -11.45 1.15 12.62
C LEU A 171 -12.59 1.82 13.39
N PHE A 172 -13.81 1.74 12.88
CA PHE A 172 -15.01 2.33 13.44
C PHE A 172 -15.78 1.40 14.39
N ASN A 173 -15.34 0.14 14.52
CA ASN A 173 -15.96 -0.88 15.36
C ASN A 173 -17.42 -1.11 14.97
N VAL A 174 -17.63 -1.27 13.66
CA VAL A 174 -18.87 -1.72 13.04
C VAL A 174 -18.62 -3.05 12.33
N GLU A 175 -19.68 -3.72 11.91
CA GLU A 175 -19.61 -5.04 11.29
C GLU A 175 -18.77 -5.03 10.00
N LYS A 176 -17.87 -6.00 9.88
CA LYS A 176 -17.06 -6.27 8.68
C LYS A 176 -17.83 -7.18 7.72
N THR A 177 -17.90 -6.82 6.45
CA THR A 177 -18.59 -7.58 5.39
C THR A 177 -17.64 -8.13 4.33
N PHE A 178 -16.33 -8.02 4.57
CA PHE A 178 -15.29 -8.57 3.72
C PHE A 178 -14.36 -9.45 4.54
N GLU A 179 -14.03 -10.62 4.01
CA GLU A 179 -13.16 -11.58 4.69
C GLU A 179 -11.70 -11.38 4.28
N LEU A 180 -10.84 -11.41 5.29
CA LEU A 180 -9.39 -11.56 5.10
C LEU A 180 -8.98 -12.94 5.63
N PRO A 181 -8.00 -13.62 5.01
CA PRO A 181 -7.11 -13.09 3.96
C PRO A 181 -7.71 -13.09 2.55
N MET A 182 -7.39 -12.04 1.77
CA MET A 182 -7.59 -11.99 0.33
C MET A 182 -6.82 -13.13 -0.36
N GLN A 183 -7.46 -13.77 -1.33
CA GLN A 183 -6.87 -14.84 -2.11
C GLN A 183 -5.78 -14.31 -3.06
N ILE A 184 -4.57 -14.84 -2.89
CA ILE A 184 -3.41 -14.58 -3.74
C ILE A 184 -3.46 -15.58 -4.89
N ILE A 185 -3.33 -15.10 -6.12
CA ILE A 185 -3.36 -15.94 -7.31
C ILE A 185 -1.91 -16.34 -7.58
N ASP A 186 -1.49 -17.52 -7.17
CA ASP A 186 -0.17 -18.05 -7.51
C ASP A 186 -0.25 -19.51 -7.93
N ASP A 187 0.03 -19.76 -9.21
CA ASP A 187 0.43 -21.09 -9.71
C ASP A 187 1.95 -21.29 -9.57
N THR A 188 2.69 -20.23 -9.22
CA THR A 188 4.15 -20.20 -9.16
C THR A 188 4.64 -19.76 -7.79
N ASP A 189 4.89 -20.78 -6.98
CA ASP A 189 5.73 -20.76 -5.79
C ASP A 189 5.07 -20.36 -4.44
N ASN A 190 5.42 -21.15 -3.42
CA ASN A 190 4.89 -21.13 -2.07
C ASN A 190 5.25 -19.87 -1.24
N HIS A 191 5.64 -18.77 -1.90
CA HIS A 191 6.29 -17.62 -1.27
C HIS A 191 5.37 -16.82 -0.34
N TYR A 192 4.05 -16.90 -0.49
CA TYR A 192 3.11 -16.12 0.31
C TYR A 192 2.41 -16.90 1.43
N LYS A 193 2.86 -18.13 1.73
CA LYS A 193 2.27 -18.94 2.81
C LYS A 193 2.44 -18.29 4.20
N ASP A 194 1.33 -18.30 4.93
CA ASP A 194 1.14 -17.94 6.34
C ASP A 194 1.68 -16.60 6.82
N ILE A 195 0.85 -15.56 6.68
CA ILE A 195 0.92 -14.38 7.54
C ILE A 195 -0.41 -14.27 8.32
N SER A 196 -0.65 -15.20 9.25
CA SER A 196 -1.76 -15.12 10.21
C SER A 196 -1.36 -14.29 11.43
N ILE A 197 -0.86 -13.07 11.23
CA ILE A 197 -0.43 -12.27 12.38
C ILE A 197 -1.63 -11.55 13.00
N ARG A 198 -2.20 -12.16 14.04
CA ARG A 198 -3.23 -11.53 14.89
C ARG A 198 -2.60 -10.37 15.67
N PHE A 199 -2.77 -9.15 15.18
CA PHE A 199 -2.39 -7.96 15.93
C PHE A 199 -3.61 -7.28 16.57
N LYS A 200 -3.56 -7.10 17.89
CA LYS A 200 -4.49 -6.20 18.58
C LYS A 200 -4.08 -4.76 18.29
N ARG A 201 -4.84 -4.06 17.43
CA ARG A 201 -4.67 -2.61 17.23
C ARG A 201 -5.04 -1.87 18.51
N LYS A 202 -4.10 -1.14 19.12
CA LYS A 202 -4.45 -0.09 20.08
C LYS A 202 -5.04 1.07 19.28
N ARG A 203 -6.34 1.24 19.37
CA ARG A 203 -7.13 2.28 18.69
C ARG A 203 -6.62 3.66 19.11
N LYS A 204 -5.84 4.33 18.25
CA LYS A 204 -5.42 5.71 18.50
C LYS A 204 -6.61 6.62 18.15
N LYS A 205 -7.24 7.25 19.16
CA LYS A 205 -8.33 8.23 18.98
C LYS A 205 -8.03 9.27 17.89
N ARG A 206 -6.75 9.63 17.72
CA ARG A 206 -6.25 10.54 16.67
C ARG A 206 -6.54 10.03 15.24
N ILE A 207 -6.23 8.78 14.93
CA ILE A 207 -6.44 8.20 13.58
C ILE A 207 -7.92 8.23 13.22
N LEU A 208 -8.78 7.88 14.18
CA LEU A 208 -10.23 7.89 13.97
C LEU A 208 -10.75 9.31 13.69
N LYS A 209 -10.23 10.33 14.39
CA LYS A 209 -10.57 11.74 14.13
C LYS A 209 -10.14 12.17 12.72
N GLU A 210 -8.92 11.81 12.30
CA GLU A 210 -8.41 12.15 10.96
C GLU A 210 -9.26 11.48 9.85
N TRP A 211 -9.68 10.23 10.05
CA TRP A 211 -10.58 9.53 9.12
C TRP A 211 -11.98 10.17 9.06
N ASN A 212 -12.57 10.53 10.21
CA ASN A 212 -13.86 11.24 10.22
C ASN A 212 -13.79 12.55 9.45
N GLN A 213 -12.74 13.33 9.65
CA GLN A 213 -12.54 14.58 8.95
C GLN A 213 -12.43 14.35 7.44
N ALA A 214 -11.63 13.38 7.00
CA ALA A 214 -11.46 13.10 5.58
C ALA A 214 -12.75 12.60 4.90
N LEU A 215 -13.52 11.72 5.56
CA LEU A 215 -14.81 11.23 5.06
C LEU A 215 -15.83 12.38 4.95
N ASN A 216 -15.95 13.22 5.98
CA ASN A 216 -16.84 14.39 5.95
C ASN A 216 -16.45 15.40 4.88
N ASN A 217 -15.16 15.62 4.66
CA ASN A 217 -14.68 16.52 3.62
C ASN A 217 -15.10 16.05 2.22
N ILE A 218 -15.03 14.74 1.95
CA ILE A 218 -15.45 14.18 0.66
C ILE A 218 -16.97 14.27 0.47
N LEU A 219 -17.74 14.10 1.54
CA LEU A 219 -19.21 14.19 1.49
C LEU A 219 -19.69 15.64 1.29
N ASN A 220 -19.09 16.62 1.95
CA ASN A 220 -19.57 18.00 1.96
C ASN A 220 -18.98 18.87 0.84
N ASN A 221 -17.96 18.40 0.14
CA ASN A 221 -17.33 19.15 -0.93
C ASN A 221 -17.91 18.77 -2.29
N ASN A 222 -18.78 19.63 -2.83
CA ASN A 222 -19.42 19.43 -4.13
C ASN A 222 -18.41 19.18 -5.26
N ASP A 223 -17.27 19.87 -5.26
CA ASP A 223 -16.22 19.68 -6.28
C ASP A 223 -15.53 18.31 -6.16
N ALA A 224 -15.40 17.80 -4.94
CA ALA A 224 -14.86 16.45 -4.71
C ALA A 224 -15.85 15.39 -5.20
N GLN A 225 -17.15 15.60 -5.00
CA GLN A 225 -18.19 14.66 -5.44
C GLN A 225 -18.20 14.43 -6.95
N PHE A 226 -17.95 15.46 -7.76
CA PHE A 226 -17.87 15.32 -9.23
C PHE A 226 -16.68 14.47 -9.71
N ARG A 227 -15.67 14.25 -8.86
CA ARG A 227 -14.46 13.49 -9.19
C ARG A 227 -14.50 12.03 -8.74
N LEU A 228 -15.52 11.65 -7.97
CA LEU A 228 -15.69 10.29 -7.48
C LEU A 228 -16.21 9.38 -8.60
N THR A 229 -15.69 8.16 -8.68
CA THR A 229 -16.37 7.13 -9.47
C THR A 229 -17.70 6.76 -8.81
N GLU A 230 -18.66 6.32 -9.62
CA GLU A 230 -19.94 5.84 -9.09
C GLU A 230 -19.74 4.64 -8.15
N THR A 231 -18.80 3.75 -8.48
CA THR A 231 -18.43 2.63 -7.62
C THR A 231 -17.94 3.11 -6.25
N PHE A 232 -17.02 4.07 -6.20
CA PHE A 232 -16.55 4.63 -4.94
C PHE A 232 -17.67 5.31 -4.16
N ARG A 233 -18.54 6.08 -4.83
CA ARG A 233 -19.70 6.73 -4.23
C ARG A 233 -20.61 5.72 -3.53
N ASN A 234 -20.89 4.60 -4.18
CA ASN A 234 -21.72 3.53 -3.62
C ASN A 234 -21.09 2.93 -2.36
N TYR A 235 -19.78 2.61 -2.40
CA TYR A 235 -19.05 2.12 -1.22
C TYR A 235 -19.05 3.13 -0.07
N LEU A 236 -18.87 4.41 -0.37
CA LEU A 236 -18.88 5.48 0.62
C LEU A 236 -20.26 5.64 1.26
N GLN A 237 -21.32 5.64 0.45
CA GLN A 237 -22.70 5.75 0.93
C GLN A 237 -23.11 4.55 1.78
N GLU A 238 -22.84 3.32 1.31
CA GLU A 238 -23.08 2.08 2.07
C GLU A 238 -22.39 2.16 3.44
N PHE A 239 -21.12 2.54 3.47
CA PHE A 239 -20.38 2.63 4.73
C PHE A 239 -20.93 3.73 5.67
N ILE A 240 -21.24 4.92 5.15
CA ILE A 240 -21.68 6.06 5.97
C ILE A 240 -23.10 5.85 6.50
N TYR A 241 -24.05 5.55 5.61
CA TYR A 241 -25.47 5.54 5.95
C TYR A 241 -25.93 4.20 6.53
N GLU A 242 -25.37 3.07 6.07
CA GLU A 242 -25.84 1.76 6.52
C GLU A 242 -25.03 1.21 7.69
N LYS A 243 -23.71 1.47 7.72
CA LYS A 243 -22.83 0.93 8.77
C LYS A 243 -22.52 1.93 9.88
N LEU A 244 -22.15 3.17 9.56
CA LEU A 244 -21.71 4.15 10.56
C LEU A 244 -22.85 4.81 11.34
N GLN A 245 -23.96 5.18 10.70
CA GLN A 245 -25.10 5.80 11.41
C GLN A 245 -25.70 4.85 12.47
N ASN A 246 -25.63 3.55 12.23
CA ASN A 246 -26.07 2.51 13.17
C ASN A 246 -25.03 2.18 14.26
N SER A 247 -23.92 2.91 14.33
CA SER A 247 -22.85 2.68 15.30
C SER A 247 -22.97 3.57 16.55
N GLU A 248 -22.59 3.03 17.71
CA GLU A 248 -22.53 3.77 18.98
C GLU A 248 -21.68 5.07 18.91
N PHE A 249 -20.80 5.18 17.91
CA PHE A 249 -19.93 6.34 17.69
C PHE A 249 -20.71 7.58 17.24
N PHE A 250 -21.77 7.42 16.43
CA PHE A 250 -22.61 8.53 15.98
C PHE A 250 -23.65 8.94 17.04
N SER A 251 -24.15 7.98 17.84
CA SER A 251 -25.09 8.25 18.94
C SER A 251 -24.50 9.15 20.03
N ARG A 252 -23.17 9.20 20.18
CA ARG A 252 -22.48 10.05 21.16
C ARG A 252 -22.10 11.44 20.65
N ASN A 253 -21.93 11.62 19.34
CA ASN A 253 -21.55 12.91 18.74
C ASN A 253 -22.74 13.74 18.24
N SER A 254 -23.96 13.19 18.27
CA SER A 254 -25.21 13.88 17.95
C SER A 254 -25.91 14.48 19.18
N GLN A 255 -25.27 14.41 20.36
CA GLN A 255 -25.78 14.95 21.63
C GLN A 255 -25.03 16.20 22.14
N HIS A 256 -24.22 16.85 21.30
CA HIS A 256 -23.53 18.10 21.62
C HIS A 256 -23.64 19.14 20.51
#